data_AF-A0A8K1CT78-F1
#
_entry.id   AF-A0A8K1CT78-F1
#
_cell.length_a   1.000
_cell.length_b   1.000
_cell.length_c   1.000
_cell.angle_alpha   90.00
_cell.angle_beta   90.00
_cell.angle_gamma   90.00
#
_symmetry.space_group_name_H-M   'P 1'
#
loop_
_entity.id
_entity.type
_entity.pdbx_description
1 polymer ?
#
loop_
_entity_poly.entity_id
_entity_poly.type
_entity_poly.pdbx_seq_one_letter_code
_entity_poly.pdbx_strand_id
1 'polypeptide(L)'
;MVITGQSSQSNNKKKIKLHKKKRSQVRNQKKVYTLEHGKTTVLRKHRPSKKKQQKDAKRRRIVVDAEKAKLLRSGLITQEDIDKMEAGEDVEEGDEEESME
;
A
#
# COMPACT_ATOMS: atom_id res chain seq x y z
N MET A 1 26.38 -6.20 40.96
CA MET A 1 25.27 -6.28 39.99
C MET A 1 25.31 -5.02 39.12
N VAL A 2 25.72 -5.12 37.85
CA VAL A 2 25.83 -3.93 36.98
C VAL A 2 24.43 -3.55 36.53
N ILE A 3 23.99 -2.33 36.86
CA ILE A 3 22.68 -1.78 36.47
C ILE A 3 22.73 -1.42 34.97
N THR A 4 22.57 -2.42 34.09
CA THR A 4 22.68 -2.28 32.62
C THR A 4 21.41 -1.71 31.96
N GLY A 5 20.32 -1.54 32.70
CA GLY A 5 19.05 -1.02 32.18
C GLY A 5 19.07 0.47 31.82
N GLN A 6 19.76 1.31 32.60
CA GLN A 6 19.73 2.76 32.41
C GLN A 6 20.62 3.22 31.23
N SER A 7 21.76 2.56 31.03
CA SER A 7 22.67 2.81 29.91
C SER A 7 22.07 2.35 28.57
N SER A 8 21.44 1.17 28.52
CA SER A 8 20.76 0.67 27.32
C SER A 8 19.57 1.56 26.90
N GLN A 9 18.76 2.03 27.86
CA GLN A 9 17.67 2.96 27.60
C GLN A 9 18.16 4.32 27.08
N SER A 10 19.23 4.89 27.67
CA SER A 10 19.78 6.17 27.21
C SER A 10 20.38 6.08 25.81
N ASN A 11 21.08 5.00 25.49
CA ASN A 11 21.62 4.74 24.15
C ASN A 11 20.50 4.53 23.11
N ASN A 12 19.42 3.83 23.47
CA ASN A 12 18.25 3.70 22.60
C ASN A 12 17.59 5.07 22.32
N LYS A 13 17.45 5.94 23.33
CA LYS A 13 16.95 7.31 23.14
C LYS A 13 17.85 8.11 22.19
N LYS A 14 19.18 8.03 22.34
CA LYS A 14 20.14 8.67 21.43
C LYS A 14 20.01 8.16 19.99
N LYS A 15 19.88 6.83 19.81
CA LYS A 15 19.66 6.20 18.51
C LYS A 15 18.37 6.68 17.84
N ILE A 16 17.26 6.76 18.57
CA ILE A 16 15.99 7.29 18.06
C ILE A 16 16.13 8.75 17.61
N LYS A 17 16.77 9.61 18.43
CA LYS A 17 17.02 11.01 18.07
C LYS A 17 17.87 11.13 16.80
N LEU A 18 18.92 10.31 16.69
CA LEU A 18 19.77 10.26 15.50
C LEU A 18 18.99 9.85 14.26
N HIS A 19 18.16 8.79 14.33
CA HIS A 19 17.33 8.38 13.21
C HIS A 19 16.31 9.44 12.80
N LYS A 20 15.69 10.15 13.76
CA LYS A 20 14.80 11.28 13.46
C LYS A 20 15.54 12.38 12.70
N LYS A 21 16.75 12.76 13.14
CA LYS A 21 17.61 13.75 12.47
C LYS A 21 18.01 13.30 11.06
N LYS A 22 18.45 12.05 10.89
CA LYS A 22 18.79 11.52 9.55
C LYS A 22 17.59 11.50 8.61
N ARG A 23 16.41 11.11 9.11
CA ARG A 23 15.17 11.12 8.31
C ARG A 23 14.76 12.54 7.91
N SER A 24 14.91 13.54 8.77
CA SER A 24 14.61 14.94 8.40
C SER A 24 15.60 15.49 7.39
N GLN A 25 16.90 15.18 7.51
CA GLN A 25 17.91 15.57 6.52
C GLN A 25 17.59 15.03 5.13
N VAL A 26 17.26 13.74 5.00
CA VAL A 26 16.86 13.14 3.72
C VAL A 26 15.61 13.78 3.14
N ARG A 27 14.62 14.13 3.98
CA ARG A 27 13.41 14.84 3.51
C ARG A 27 13.75 16.25 3.00
N ASN A 28 14.62 16.98 3.71
CA ASN A 28 15.03 18.31 3.31
C ASN A 28 15.82 18.28 2.01
N GLN A 29 16.77 17.34 1.86
CA GLN A 29 17.51 17.13 0.61
C GLN A 29 16.57 16.85 -0.56
N LYS A 30 15.59 15.96 -0.37
CA LYS A 30 14.57 15.69 -1.41
C LYS A 30 13.75 16.94 -1.75
N LYS A 31 13.37 17.73 -0.75
CA LYS A 31 12.60 18.97 -0.95
C LYS A 31 13.41 19.98 -1.77
N VAL A 32 14.68 20.21 -1.41
CA VAL A 32 15.58 21.10 -2.15
C VAL A 32 15.77 20.61 -3.58
N TYR A 33 16.05 19.32 -3.76
CA TYR A 33 16.19 18.72 -5.09
C TYR A 33 14.94 18.94 -5.96
N THR A 34 13.74 18.73 -5.41
CA THR A 34 12.48 19.00 -6.13
C THR A 34 12.26 20.47 -6.46
N LEU A 35 12.75 21.40 -5.63
CA LEU A 35 12.67 22.85 -5.92
C LEU A 35 13.62 23.26 -7.05
N GLU A 36 14.84 22.73 -7.05
CA GLU A 36 15.88 23.07 -8.03
C GLU A 36 15.68 22.38 -9.40
N HIS A 37 15.28 21.11 -9.39
CA HIS A 37 15.23 20.27 -10.59
C HIS A 37 13.79 19.94 -11.04
N GLY A 38 12.79 20.42 -10.31
CA GLY A 38 11.39 20.05 -10.54
C GLY A 38 11.05 18.63 -10.07
N LYS A 39 9.79 18.22 -10.31
CA LYS A 39 9.34 16.87 -9.98
C LYS A 39 9.87 15.88 -11.02
N THR A 40 10.75 14.97 -10.60
CA THR A 40 11.17 13.83 -11.43
C THR A 40 10.01 12.86 -11.60
N THR A 41 9.46 12.78 -12.81
CA THR A 41 8.51 11.74 -13.20
C THR A 41 9.29 10.45 -13.41
N VAL A 42 9.13 9.50 -12.51
CA VAL A 42 9.68 8.16 -12.73
C VAL A 42 8.82 7.49 -13.81
N LEU A 43 9.42 7.08 -14.93
CA LEU A 43 8.73 6.44 -16.07
C LEU A 43 7.86 5.26 -15.63
N ARG A 44 8.26 4.54 -14.57
CA ARG A 44 7.50 3.43 -13.99
C ARG A 44 7.44 3.49 -12.47
N LYS A 45 6.25 3.29 -11.91
CA LYS A 45 6.07 3.11 -10.47
C LYS A 45 6.77 1.83 -10.03
N HIS A 46 7.47 1.88 -8.89
CA HIS A 46 8.09 0.68 -8.32
C HIS A 46 7.01 -0.35 -7.96
N ARG A 47 7.19 -1.61 -8.37
CA ARG A 47 6.26 -2.69 -8.03
C ARG A 47 6.15 -2.84 -6.49
N PRO A 48 4.95 -2.92 -5.91
CA PRO A 48 4.82 -3.12 -4.47
C PRO A 48 5.45 -4.45 -4.05
N SER A 49 5.94 -4.53 -2.81
CA SER A 49 6.47 -5.79 -2.28
C SER A 49 5.35 -6.83 -2.10
N LYS A 50 5.70 -8.12 -2.13
CA LYS A 50 4.76 -9.23 -1.91
C LYS A 50 3.93 -9.05 -0.63
N LYS A 51 4.55 -8.60 0.45
CA LYS A 51 3.87 -8.32 1.73
C LYS A 51 2.86 -7.17 1.62
N LYS A 52 3.17 -6.14 0.82
CA LYS A 52 2.24 -5.02 0.57
C LYS A 52 1.07 -5.50 -0.29
N GLN A 53 1.35 -6.27 -1.35
CA GLN A 53 0.31 -6.85 -2.19
C GLN A 53 -0.67 -7.70 -1.37
N GLN A 54 -0.18 -8.58 -0.49
CA GLN A 54 -1.04 -9.40 0.37
C GLN A 54 -1.91 -8.55 1.32
N LYS A 55 -1.34 -7.50 1.92
CA LYS A 55 -2.09 -6.59 2.79
C LYS A 55 -3.15 -5.81 2.03
N ASP A 56 -2.80 -5.30 0.86
CA ASP A 56 -3.72 -4.52 0.03
C ASP A 56 -4.82 -5.43 -0.54
N ALA A 57 -4.51 -6.66 -0.93
CA ALA A 57 -5.50 -7.67 -1.32
C ALA A 57 -6.47 -7.99 -0.19
N LYS A 58 -5.98 -8.20 1.04
CA LYS A 58 -6.85 -8.40 2.22
C LYS A 58 -7.76 -7.19 2.46
N ARG A 59 -7.22 -5.97 2.39
CA ARG A 59 -8.01 -4.74 2.55
C ARG A 59 -9.08 -4.61 1.47
N ARG A 60 -8.75 -4.92 0.22
CA ARG A 60 -9.71 -4.91 -0.90
C ARG A 60 -10.84 -5.89 -0.65
N ARG A 61 -10.55 -7.13 -0.27
CA ARG A 61 -11.58 -8.14 0.08
C ARG A 61 -12.56 -7.60 1.12
N ILE A 62 -12.05 -7.06 2.23
CA ILE A 62 -12.90 -6.50 3.30
C ILE A 62 -13.83 -5.40 2.79
N VAL A 63 -13.33 -4.51 1.91
CA VAL A 63 -14.14 -3.43 1.34
C VAL A 63 -15.21 -3.99 0.41
N VAL A 64 -14.83 -4.92 -0.48
CA VAL A 64 -15.77 -5.58 -1.41
C VAL A 64 -16.86 -6.32 -0.64
N ASP A 65 -16.51 -7.08 0.39
CA ASP A 65 -17.48 -7.82 1.21
C ASP A 65 -18.46 -6.87 1.91
N ALA A 66 -17.95 -5.74 2.43
CA ALA A 66 -18.78 -4.72 3.07
C ALA A 66 -19.72 -4.03 2.06
N GLU A 67 -19.26 -3.78 0.83
CA GLU A 67 -20.06 -3.20 -0.24
C GLU A 67 -21.13 -4.18 -0.72
N LYS A 68 -20.79 -5.44 -0.96
CA LYS A 68 -21.74 -6.52 -1.29
C LYS A 68 -22.86 -6.62 -0.24
N ALA A 69 -22.49 -6.64 1.05
CA ALA A 69 -23.47 -6.68 2.15
C ALA A 69 -24.37 -5.45 2.20
N LYS A 70 -23.85 -4.25 1.85
CA LYS A 70 -24.64 -3.03 1.77
C LYS A 70 -25.65 -3.08 0.62
N LEU A 71 -25.23 -3.58 -0.54
CA LEU A 71 -26.06 -3.69 -1.74
C LEU A 71 -27.20 -4.70 -1.53
N LEU A 72 -26.90 -5.86 -0.93
CA LEU A 72 -27.91 -6.82 -0.50
C LEU A 72 -28.92 -6.21 0.47
N ARG A 73 -28.45 -5.46 1.47
CA ARG A 73 -29.33 -4.80 2.45
C ARG A 73 -30.23 -3.75 1.81
N SER A 74 -29.75 -3.05 0.79
CA SER A 74 -30.56 -2.10 0.02
C SER A 74 -31.54 -2.77 -0.94
N GLY A 75 -31.49 -4.09 -1.12
CA GLY A 75 -32.33 -4.83 -2.07
C GLY A 75 -32.02 -4.53 -3.54
N LEU A 76 -30.87 -3.89 -3.82
CA LEU A 76 -30.49 -3.46 -5.16
C LEU A 76 -29.92 -4.63 -6.00
N ILE A 77 -29.41 -5.66 -5.31
CA ILE A 77 -28.80 -6.85 -5.87
C ILE A 77 -29.34 -8.04 -5.06
N THR A 78 -29.57 -9.18 -5.72
CA THR A 78 -29.96 -10.43 -5.06
C THR A 78 -28.75 -11.33 -4.79
N GLN A 79 -28.92 -12.33 -3.93
CA GLN A 79 -27.84 -13.29 -3.68
C GLN A 79 -27.44 -14.05 -4.97
N GLU A 80 -28.41 -14.34 -5.84
CA GLU A 80 -28.17 -15.02 -7.13
C GLU A 80 -27.30 -14.18 -8.08
N ASP A 81 -27.40 -12.85 -8.02
CA ASP A 81 -26.59 -11.96 -8.84
C ASP A 81 -25.13 -11.92 -8.37
N ILE A 82 -24.90 -12.03 -7.06
CA ILE A 82 -23.55 -12.14 -6.49
C ILE A 82 -22.92 -13.46 -6.91
N ASP A 83 -23.67 -14.56 -6.81
CA ASP A 83 -23.17 -15.88 -7.15
C ASP A 83 -22.83 -15.98 -8.66
N LYS A 84 -23.60 -15.32 -9.53
CA LYS A 84 -23.28 -15.20 -10.98
C LYS A 84 -22.02 -14.36 -11.24
N MET A 85 -21.82 -13.27 -10.50
CA MET A 85 -20.61 -12.45 -10.63
C MET A 85 -19.36 -13.18 -10.13
N GLU A 86 -19.46 -13.93 -9.03
CA GLU A 86 -18.33 -14.72 -8.50
C GLU A 86 -17.99 -15.91 -9.40
N ALA A 87 -18.98 -16.52 -10.07
CA ALA A 87 -18.75 -17.58 -11.04
C ALA A 87 -18.14 -17.09 -12.36
N GLY A 88 -18.22 -15.79 -12.67
CA GLY A 88 -17.67 -15.18 -13.88
C GLY A 88 -16.23 -14.65 -13.75
N GLU A 89 -15.67 -14.56 -12.54
CA GLU A 89 -14.33 -13.99 -12.30
C GLU A 89 -13.17 -14.90 -12.77
N ASP A 90 -13.43 -16.13 -13.23
CA ASP A 90 -12.42 -17.06 -13.75
C ASP A 90 -12.14 -16.92 -15.27
N VAL A 91 -12.77 -15.97 -16.00
CA VAL A 91 -12.72 -15.92 -17.48
C VAL A 91 -12.06 -14.68 -18.13
N GLU A 92 -11.66 -13.63 -17.40
CA GLU A 92 -10.97 -12.48 -18.04
C GLU A 92 -9.62 -12.10 -17.38
N GLU A 93 -8.63 -12.98 -17.55
CA GLU A 93 -7.23 -12.58 -17.79
C GLU A 93 -6.86 -13.11 -19.19
N GLY A 94 -7.27 -12.42 -20.24
CA GLY A 94 -7.02 -12.81 -21.64
C GLY A 94 -6.73 -11.60 -22.51
N ASP A 95 -5.44 -11.27 -22.60
CA ASP A 95 -4.76 -10.58 -23.71
C ASP A 95 -5.63 -9.77 -24.70
N GLU A 96 -5.83 -8.48 -24.43
CA GLU A 96 -5.97 -7.51 -25.51
C GLU A 96 -4.55 -7.10 -25.95
N GLU A 97 -3.93 -7.97 -26.76
CA GLU A 97 -2.80 -7.59 -27.61
C GLU A 97 -3.29 -6.53 -28.62
N GLU A 98 -2.75 -5.34 -28.46
CA GLU A 98 -2.80 -4.20 -29.36
C GLU A 98 -2.16 -4.58 -30.71
N SER A 99 -2.93 -5.19 -31.62
CA SER A 99 -2.58 -5.30 -33.03
C SER A 99 -2.93 -3.98 -33.73
N MET A 100 -1.94 -3.09 -33.76
CA MET A 100 -1.97 -1.87 -34.57
C MET A 100 -1.64 -2.26 -36.02
N GLU A 101 -2.66 -2.26 -36.89
CA GLU A 101 -2.48 -2.04 -38.34
C GLU A 101 -2.37 -0.54 -38.65
#